data_AF-A0A0D8X9C7-F1
#
_entry.id   AF-A0A0D8X9C7-F1
#
_cell.length_a   1.000
_cell.length_b   1.000
_cell.length_c   1.000
_cell.angle_alpha   90.00
_cell.angle_beta   90.00
_cell.angle_gamma   90.00
#
_symmetry.space_group_name_H-M   'P 1'
#
loop_
_entity.id
_entity.type
_entity.pdbx_description
1 polymer ?
#
loop_
_entity_poly.entity_id
_entity_poly.type
_entity_poly.pdbx_seq_one_letter_code
_entity_poly.pdbx_strand_id
1 'polypeptide(L)'
;MNRHDGAHGPVHMGSNGLRIPTFYMDGLDGFGKQELYGTITVEGQNGIYEPSYTNETLIWWSRSGIRPLDEPLCGFTGRQIYIEALVGSGFHAWSVVI
;
A
#
# COMPACT_ATOMS: atom_id res chain seq x y z
N MET A 1 1.39 24.62 21.22
CA MET A 1 1.25 24.05 19.86
C MET A 1 0.68 25.14 18.96
N ASN A 2 1.42 25.55 17.94
CA ASN A 2 0.93 26.53 16.96
C ASN A 2 0.21 25.75 15.85
N ARG A 3 -1.09 26.00 15.70
CA ARG A 3 -1.92 25.40 14.65
C ARG A 3 -1.85 26.31 13.43
N HIS A 4 -1.42 25.75 12.31
CA HIS A 4 -1.40 26.43 11.01
C HIS A 4 -2.37 25.71 10.09
N ASP A 5 -3.10 26.44 9.24
CA ASP A 5 -3.98 25.83 8.25
C ASP A 5 -3.28 25.82 6.88
N GLY A 6 -3.03 24.64 6.36
CA GLY A 6 -2.50 24.42 5.01
C GLY A 6 -3.61 24.23 3.99
N ALA A 7 -3.24 24.15 2.71
CA ALA A 7 -4.19 23.99 1.59
C ALA A 7 -5.11 22.75 1.71
N HIS A 8 -4.67 21.72 2.45
CA HIS A 8 -5.39 20.47 2.65
C HIS A 8 -5.77 20.22 4.12
N GLY A 9 -5.80 21.27 4.95
CA GLY A 9 -6.16 21.18 6.37
C GLY A 9 -5.00 21.50 7.33
N PRO A 10 -5.16 21.19 8.62
CA PRO A 10 -4.23 21.64 9.65
C PRO A 10 -2.83 21.04 9.47
N VAL A 11 -1.82 21.87 9.71
CA VAL A 11 -0.40 21.53 9.72
C VAL A 11 0.07 21.48 11.16
N HIS A 12 0.54 20.30 11.56
CA HIS A 12 1.15 20.06 12.85
C HIS A 12 2.67 20.22 12.76
N MET A 13 3.22 21.10 13.59
CA MET A 13 4.65 21.35 13.72
C MET A 13 5.14 20.79 15.07
N GLY A 14 6.22 20.03 15.03
CA GLY A 14 6.94 19.56 16.21
C GLY A 14 7.70 20.70 16.90
N SER A 15 8.12 20.45 18.14
CA SER A 15 8.88 21.41 18.95
C SER A 15 10.27 21.74 18.37
N ASN A 16 10.81 20.85 17.54
CA ASN A 16 12.06 21.02 16.80
C ASN A 16 11.90 21.86 15.51
N GLY A 17 10.71 22.38 15.22
CA GLY A 17 10.42 23.16 14.01
C GLY A 17 10.26 22.31 12.75
N LEU A 18 10.27 20.98 12.85
CA LEU A 18 9.95 20.09 11.74
C LEU A 18 8.45 19.81 11.69
N ARG A 19 7.92 19.60 10.49
CA ARG A 19 6.54 19.17 10.32
C ARG A 19 6.38 17.74 10.85
N ILE A 20 5.25 17.46 11.49
CA ILE A 20 4.78 16.11 11.80
C ILE A 20 3.78 15.76 10.69
N PRO A 21 4.21 15.10 9.59
CA PRO A 21 3.31 14.76 8.51
C PRO A 21 2.46 13.54 8.88
N THR A 22 1.21 13.55 8.42
CA THR A 22 0.35 12.38 8.36
C THR A 22 0.13 12.04 6.89
N PHE A 23 0.46 10.81 6.51
CA PHE A 23 0.17 10.24 5.21
C PHE A 23 -1.12 9.43 5.30
N TYR A 24 -1.93 9.48 4.25
CA TYR A 24 -3.19 8.77 4.14
C TYR A 24 -3.05 7.65 3.11
N MET A 25 -3.36 6.43 3.51
CA MET A 25 -3.40 5.27 2.65
C MET A 25 -4.83 5.11 2.15
N ASP A 26 -5.12 5.73 1.01
CA ASP A 26 -6.43 5.65 0.36
C ASP A 26 -6.41 4.66 -0.81
N GLY A 27 -7.58 4.13 -1.13
CA GLY A 27 -7.79 3.41 -2.39
C GLY A 27 -9.26 3.36 -2.76
N LEU A 28 -9.57 2.54 -3.76
CA LEU A 28 -10.95 2.33 -4.22
C LEU A 28 -11.45 0.99 -3.68
N ASP A 29 -12.70 0.94 -3.25
CA ASP A 29 -13.40 -0.31 -2.96
C ASP A 29 -13.87 -1.03 -4.24
N GLY A 30 -14.52 -2.18 -4.08
CA GLY A 30 -15.06 -2.96 -5.20
C GLY A 30 -16.19 -2.28 -5.98
N PHE A 31 -16.71 -1.15 -5.50
CA PHE A 31 -17.73 -0.34 -6.15
C PHE A 31 -17.14 0.95 -6.75
N GLY A 32 -15.82 1.15 -6.68
CA GLY A 32 -15.13 2.34 -7.16
C GLY A 32 -15.28 3.56 -6.24
N LYS A 33 -15.70 3.36 -4.98
CA LYS A 33 -15.76 4.42 -3.97
C LYS A 33 -14.40 4.55 -3.29
N GLN A 34 -13.96 5.79 -3.07
CA GLN A 34 -12.74 6.06 -2.30
C GLN A 34 -12.95 5.72 -0.82
N GLU A 35 -12.04 4.92 -0.26
CA GLU A 35 -12.00 4.51 1.14
C GLU A 35 -10.61 4.76 1.72
N LEU A 36 -10.56 5.22 2.98
CA LEU A 36 -9.32 5.40 3.74
C LEU A 36 -8.99 4.08 4.44
N TYR A 37 -7.89 3.45 4.05
CA TYR A 37 -7.43 2.18 4.62
C TYR A 37 -6.49 2.37 5.82
N GLY A 38 -5.88 3.54 5.99
CA GLY A 38 -5.09 3.81 7.19
C GLY A 38 -4.29 5.10 7.12
N THR A 39 -3.64 5.43 8.21
CA THR A 39 -2.82 6.63 8.33
C THR A 39 -1.42 6.27 8.81
N ILE A 40 -0.43 7.05 8.37
CA ILE A 40 0.94 6.95 8.85
C ILE A 40 1.33 8.33 9.39
N THR A 41 1.50 8.44 10.69
CA THR A 41 2.00 9.68 11.31
C THR A 41 3.48 9.53 11.58
N VAL A 42 4.27 10.53 11.16
CA VAL A 42 5.74 10.51 11.35
C VAL A 42 6.15 11.57 12.35
N GLU A 43 6.74 11.13 13.46
CA GLU A 43 7.33 12.00 14.48
C GLU A 43 8.82 11.68 14.62
N GLY A 44 9.68 12.59 14.14
CA GLY A 44 11.12 12.34 14.09
C GLY A 44 11.47 11.19 13.16
N GLN A 45 12.06 10.12 13.70
CA GLN A 45 12.40 8.90 12.96
C GLN A 45 11.37 7.78 13.14
N ASN A 46 10.31 8.01 13.91
CA ASN A 46 9.29 7.01 14.19
C ASN A 46 8.08 7.24 13.29
N GLY A 47 7.72 6.22 12.50
CA GLY A 47 6.45 6.15 11.78
C GLY A 47 5.47 5.27 12.53
N ILE A 48 4.31 5.82 12.89
CA ILE A 48 3.22 5.09 13.52
C ILE A 48 2.15 4.83 12.46
N TYR A 49 1.90 3.55 12.18
CA TYR A 49 0.86 3.12 11.27
C TYR A 49 -0.42 2.75 12.03
N GLU A 50 -1.54 3.36 11.63
CA GLU A 50 -2.87 3.09 12.17
C GLU A 50 -3.80 2.58 11.06
N PRO A 51 -4.08 1.27 11.01
CA PRO A 51 -5.00 0.72 10.01
C PRO A 51 -6.44 1.14 10.33
N SER A 52 -7.18 1.54 9.30
CA SER A 52 -8.61 1.88 9.37
C SER A 52 -9.52 0.78 8.81
N TYR A 53 -8.94 -0.28 8.21
CA TYR A 53 -9.69 -1.44 7.74
C TYR A 53 -9.92 -2.48 8.86
N THR A 54 -11.04 -3.20 8.80
CA THR A 54 -11.35 -4.31 9.71
C THR A 54 -10.83 -5.66 9.21
N ASN A 55 -10.72 -5.82 7.88
CA ASN A 55 -10.25 -7.04 7.23
C ASN A 55 -9.40 -6.70 5.99
N GLU A 56 -8.28 -7.38 5.81
CA GLU A 56 -7.39 -7.20 4.65
C GLU A 56 -8.06 -7.58 3.33
N THR A 57 -9.11 -8.41 3.36
CA THR A 57 -9.89 -8.73 2.16
C THR A 57 -10.49 -7.49 1.48
N LEU A 58 -10.73 -6.42 2.24
CA LEU A 58 -11.23 -5.14 1.74
C LEU A 58 -10.17 -4.36 0.96
N ILE A 59 -8.90 -4.45 1.36
CA ILE A 59 -7.78 -3.83 0.64
C ILE A 59 -7.51 -4.62 -0.64
N TRP A 60 -7.53 -5.94 -0.53
CA TRP A 60 -7.20 -6.86 -1.62
C TRP A 60 -8.43 -7.33 -2.41
N TRP A 61 -9.51 -6.56 -2.43
CA TRP A 61 -10.77 -6.94 -3.06
C TRP A 61 -10.60 -7.31 -4.55
N SER A 62 -9.71 -6.60 -5.24
CA SER A 62 -9.38 -6.83 -6.66
C SER A 62 -8.64 -8.15 -6.89
N ARG A 63 -8.15 -8.79 -5.83
CA ARG A 63 -7.43 -10.07 -5.83
C ARG A 63 -8.20 -11.15 -5.06
N SER A 64 -9.54 -11.10 -5.14
CA SER A 64 -10.42 -12.01 -4.41
C SER A 64 -10.22 -11.98 -2.89
N GLY A 65 -9.73 -10.86 -2.35
CA GLY A 65 -9.44 -10.68 -0.93
C GLY A 65 -8.13 -11.30 -0.46
N ILE A 66 -7.28 -11.80 -1.37
CA ILE A 66 -6.03 -12.48 -1.03
C ILE A 66 -4.87 -11.48 -1.09
N ARG A 67 -4.18 -11.32 0.04
CA ARG A 67 -2.93 -10.56 0.12
C ARG A 67 -1.86 -11.23 -0.78
N PRO A 68 -1.22 -10.48 -1.69
CA PRO A 68 -0.06 -10.99 -2.42
C PRO A 68 1.05 -11.42 -1.47
N LEU A 69 1.84 -12.41 -1.88
CA LEU A 69 3.06 -12.76 -1.15
C LEU A 69 4.04 -11.58 -1.19
N ASP A 70 4.71 -11.33 -0.06
CA ASP A 70 5.76 -10.29 0.03
C ASP A 70 6.91 -10.57 -0.94
N GLU A 71 7.23 -11.85 -1.13
CA GLU A 71 8.12 -12.35 -2.19
C GLU A 71 7.33 -13.19 -3.19
N PRO A 72 7.43 -12.94 -4.50
CA PRO A 72 6.78 -13.78 -5.50
C PRO A 72 7.35 -15.21 -5.45
N LEU A 73 6.55 -16.23 -5.78
CA LEU A 73 6.98 -17.66 -5.74
C LEU A 73 8.26 -17.97 -6.54
N CYS A 74 8.55 -17.15 -7.53
CA CYS A 74 9.68 -17.22 -8.46
C CYS A 74 10.88 -16.36 -8.01
N GLY A 75 10.79 -15.75 -6.83
CA GLY A 75 11.77 -14.82 -6.27
C GLY A 75 11.97 -13.56 -7.11
N PHE A 76 12.97 -12.77 -6.74
CA PHE A 76 13.35 -11.54 -7.47
C PHE A 76 14.35 -11.79 -8.61
N THR A 77 14.47 -13.03 -9.08
CA THR A 77 15.48 -13.47 -10.07
C THR A 77 15.24 -12.99 -11.51
N GLY A 78 14.22 -12.14 -11.73
CA GLY A 78 13.80 -11.69 -13.06
C GLY A 78 12.98 -12.72 -13.85
N ARG A 79 12.61 -13.86 -13.23
CA ARG A 79 11.79 -14.91 -13.85
C ARG A 79 10.35 -14.88 -13.35
N GLN A 80 9.82 -13.69 -13.06
CA GLN A 80 8.56 -13.59 -12.35
C GLN A 80 7.36 -14.14 -13.16
N ILE A 81 6.69 -15.15 -12.62
CA ILE A 81 5.39 -15.64 -13.08
C ILE A 81 4.34 -15.14 -12.10
N TYR A 82 3.40 -14.32 -12.57
CA TYR A 82 2.22 -13.95 -11.80
C TYR A 82 1.31 -15.19 -11.65
N ILE A 83 0.85 -15.48 -10.44
CA ILE A 83 0.01 -16.67 -10.16
C ILE A 83 -1.30 -16.65 -10.97
N GLU A 84 -1.80 -15.49 -11.38
CA GLU A 84 -2.93 -15.39 -12.31
C GLU A 84 -2.66 -16.03 -13.68
N ALA A 85 -1.40 -16.18 -14.09
CA ALA A 85 -1.04 -16.86 -15.34
C ALA A 85 -1.07 -18.39 -15.24
N LEU A 86 -1.16 -18.97 -14.03
CA LEU A 86 -1.18 -20.42 -13.84
C LEU A 86 -2.59 -21.04 -13.86
N VAL A 87 -3.64 -20.21 -13.82
CA VAL A 87 -5.02 -20.66 -14.03
C VAL A 87 -5.43 -20.35 -15.47
N GLY A 88 -4.87 -21.06 -16.45
CA GLY A 88 -5.56 -21.12 -17.76
C GLY A 88 -4.78 -21.38 -19.04
N SER A 89 -3.45 -21.51 -19.08
CA SER A 89 -2.83 -21.91 -20.35
C SER A 89 -1.50 -22.61 -20.19
N GLY A 90 -1.47 -23.89 -20.56
CA GLY A 90 -0.23 -24.59 -20.82
C GLY A 90 0.45 -23.94 -22.02
N PHE A 91 1.57 -23.25 -21.79
CA PHE A 91 2.52 -22.94 -22.85
C PHE A 91 3.95 -23.09 -22.34
N HIS A 92 4.67 -23.95 -23.05
CA HIS A 92 6.08 -24.25 -22.92
C HIS A 92 6.95 -23.09 -23.40
N ALA A 93 8.03 -22.82 -22.65
CA ALA A 93 9.35 -22.33 -23.09
C ALA A 93 9.41 -20.91 -23.69
N TRP A 94 10.49 -20.11 -23.60
CA TRP A 94 11.93 -20.38 -23.62
C TRP A 94 12.69 -19.30 -22.85
N SER A 95 13.88 -19.64 -22.35
CA SER A 95 14.87 -18.69 -21.82
C SER A 95 15.38 -17.72 -22.88
N VAL A 96 15.58 -16.45 -22.52
CA VAL A 96 16.69 -15.63 -23.06
C VAL A 96 17.27 -14.80 -21.92
N VAL A 97 18.56 -14.99 -21.70
CA VAL A 97 19.44 -14.14 -20.90
C VAL A 97 19.88 -13.00 -21.80
N ILE A 98 19.70 -11.75 -21.36
CA ILE A 98 20.62 -10.63 -21.61
C ILE A 98 20.68 -9.82 -20.32
#